data_AF-A0AAX2RCS4-F1
#
_entry.id   AF-A0AAX2RCS4-F1
#
_cell.length_a   1.000
_cell.length_b   1.000
_cell.length_c   1.000
_cell.angle_alpha   90.00
_cell.angle_beta   90.00
_cell.angle_gamma   90.00
#
_symmetry.space_group_name_H-M   'P 1'
#
loop_
_entity.id
_entity.type
_entity.pdbx_description
1 polymer ?
#
loop_
_entity_poly.entity_id
_entity_poly.type
_entity_poly.pdbx_seq_one_letter_code
_entity_poly.pdbx_strand_id
1 'polypeptide(L)'
;MANLAQARTDEDLDLSTLAIPDHARMPPFSLTMAWWAVCSAVFYIVVGATLALTYGARNALIGMALSVVSYGVVNSIISRYAIRTGLSVALFSRVLFGSAGAALATLIFFATAIYYAVFEGSVIAVAAHHQFPALDYKWAALIVVCYSVPLVFGSVQHWLDKFNGVLLPFYLLGLLAAVGLATTEYGYHAAWLDFGPTGGAPAGGWWQCFVYYMGVWVLMMFTFDYARFGRKEDARYHGRFNFGMPFYLVTFLVNGAAGIYLVSTIPGLGTLSEVSVVLALLKLMGVWGLLFVWVTQSRINTANYYLATVNMQAFFQKVAGLRAPKFVWALVVGAVVYALMMADIFSRILQALAYQGIFVVAWVGVALAHILSARYGQLVGDDVECRDAHVPVFNPGGLTAWFAGAFTGLAVNQATGFTASLSAPATFVVSWVVYRALLGTAKRTWFVRDM
;
A
#
# COMPACT_ATOMS: atom_id res chain seq x y z
N MET A 1 -5.37 40.79 -9.71
CA MET A 1 -6.06 39.76 -10.53
C MET A 1 -5.12 38.72 -11.11
N ALA A 2 -3.88 39.04 -11.51
CA ALA A 2 -2.90 38.05 -12.00
C ALA A 2 -2.55 36.95 -10.97
N ASN A 3 -2.36 37.29 -9.68
CA ASN A 3 -2.07 36.29 -8.64
C ASN A 3 -3.23 35.33 -8.33
N LEU A 4 -4.49 35.75 -8.56
CA LEU A 4 -5.67 34.88 -8.42
C LEU A 4 -5.87 33.98 -9.65
N ALA A 5 -5.49 34.46 -10.84
CA ALA A 5 -5.49 33.66 -12.06
C ALA A 5 -4.37 32.59 -12.04
N GLN A 6 -3.21 32.92 -11.47
CA GLN A 6 -2.09 31.99 -11.28
C GLN A 6 -2.39 30.95 -10.19
N ALA A 7 -3.00 31.36 -9.07
CA ALA A 7 -3.49 30.43 -8.06
C ALA A 7 -4.58 29.47 -8.61
N ARG A 8 -5.49 29.96 -9.47
CA ARG A 8 -6.47 29.11 -10.17
C ARG A 8 -5.85 28.15 -11.18
N THR A 9 -4.71 28.49 -11.79
CA THR A 9 -4.03 27.57 -12.72
C THR A 9 -3.23 26.49 -11.98
N ASP A 10 -2.73 26.79 -10.77
CA ASP A 10 -2.09 25.80 -9.89
C ASP A 10 -3.10 24.88 -9.17
N GLU A 11 -4.32 25.35 -8.88
CA GLU A 11 -5.39 24.54 -8.26
C GLU A 11 -6.04 23.51 -9.22
N ASP A 12 -6.00 23.74 -10.54
CA ASP A 12 -6.69 22.93 -11.57
C ASP A 12 -5.77 21.99 -12.38
N LEU A 13 -4.46 21.97 -12.12
CA LEU A 13 -3.56 21.03 -12.79
C LEU A 13 -3.79 19.61 -12.26
N ASP A 14 -4.49 18.80 -13.06
CA ASP A 14 -4.63 17.36 -12.82
C ASP A 14 -3.27 16.65 -13.01
N LEU A 15 -2.43 16.71 -11.98
CA LEU A 15 -1.09 16.12 -11.93
C LEU A 15 -1.12 14.57 -11.77
N SER A 16 -2.29 13.95 -11.89
CA SER A 16 -2.45 12.50 -11.81
C SER A 16 -1.74 11.78 -12.97
N THR A 17 -1.68 12.43 -14.14
CA THR A 17 -1.17 11.83 -15.39
C THR A 17 0.12 12.45 -15.91
N LEU A 18 0.68 13.42 -15.17
CA LEU A 18 1.92 14.12 -15.49
C LEU A 18 2.96 13.90 -14.40
N ALA A 19 4.23 14.12 -14.75
CA ALA A 19 5.30 14.20 -13.77
C ALA A 19 5.12 15.45 -12.90
N ILE A 20 5.39 15.36 -11.60
CA ILE A 20 5.23 16.50 -10.68
C ILE A 20 6.31 17.55 -10.96
N PRO A 21 5.92 18.78 -11.37
CA PRO A 21 6.87 19.87 -11.58
C PRO A 21 7.39 20.40 -10.24
N ASP A 22 8.54 21.09 -10.28
CA ASP A 22 9.24 21.47 -9.04
C ASP A 22 8.48 22.45 -8.15
N HIS A 23 7.64 23.33 -8.73
CA HIS A 23 6.79 24.26 -7.96
C HIS A 23 5.64 23.56 -7.22
N ALA A 24 5.19 22.40 -7.72
CA ALA A 24 4.09 21.64 -7.13
C ALA A 24 4.59 20.57 -6.14
N ARG A 25 5.80 20.71 -5.56
CA ARG A 25 6.37 19.75 -4.61
C ARG A 25 6.11 20.16 -3.15
N MET A 26 5.76 19.17 -2.34
CA MET A 26 5.39 19.32 -0.94
C MET A 26 6.60 19.50 -0.02
N PRO A 27 6.50 20.36 1.00
CA PRO A 27 7.43 20.38 2.13
C PRO A 27 7.50 19.02 2.85
N PRO A 28 8.61 18.73 3.55
CA PRO A 28 8.88 17.39 4.07
C PRO A 28 7.90 16.95 5.16
N PHE A 29 7.45 17.88 6.01
CA PHE A 29 6.49 17.58 7.08
C PHE A 29 5.09 17.27 6.53
N SER A 30 4.63 18.05 5.55
CA SER A 30 3.33 17.84 4.89
C SER A 30 3.26 16.45 4.23
N LEU A 31 4.32 16.07 3.49
CA LEU A 31 4.39 14.73 2.89
C LEU A 31 4.52 13.62 3.95
N THR A 32 5.15 13.90 5.10
CA THR A 32 5.19 12.96 6.23
C THR A 32 3.79 12.72 6.77
N MET A 33 3.00 13.77 7.03
CA MET A 33 1.64 13.63 7.55
C MET A 33 0.71 12.91 6.57
N ALA A 34 0.82 13.20 5.28
CA ALA A 34 0.04 12.50 4.25
C ALA A 34 0.38 11.00 4.17
N TRP A 35 1.67 10.65 4.22
CA TRP A 35 2.12 9.25 4.15
C TRP A 35 1.84 8.45 5.43
N TRP A 36 2.01 9.08 6.59
CA TRP A 36 1.82 8.42 7.90
C TRP A 36 0.37 8.06 8.19
N ALA A 37 -0.58 8.44 7.33
CA ALA A 37 -1.91 7.86 7.31
C ALA A 37 -1.89 6.34 7.07
N VAL A 38 -0.90 5.85 6.32
CA VAL A 38 -0.81 4.46 5.87
C VAL A 38 -0.41 3.50 7.01
N CYS A 39 0.07 4.01 8.16
CA CYS A 39 0.50 3.18 9.28
C CYS A 39 -0.61 2.79 10.27
N SER A 40 -1.82 3.34 10.15
CA SER A 40 -2.87 3.17 11.16
C SER A 40 -3.92 2.11 10.84
N ALA A 41 -3.71 1.27 9.83
CA ALA A 41 -4.69 0.24 9.47
C ALA A 41 -4.79 -0.84 10.57
N VAL A 42 -6.02 -1.25 10.91
CA VAL A 42 -6.27 -2.41 11.80
C VAL A 42 -5.71 -3.69 11.18
N PHE A 43 -5.57 -3.73 9.85
CA PHE A 43 -4.86 -4.78 9.14
C PHE A 43 -3.52 -5.19 9.73
N TYR A 44 -2.68 -4.24 10.15
CA TYR A 44 -1.37 -4.59 10.71
C TYR A 44 -1.48 -5.26 12.08
N ILE A 45 -2.48 -4.86 12.88
CA ILE A 45 -2.80 -5.46 14.18
C ILE A 45 -3.22 -6.92 13.96
N VAL A 46 -4.13 -7.16 13.01
CA VAL A 46 -4.69 -8.48 12.72
C VAL A 46 -3.64 -9.40 12.10
N VAL A 47 -2.85 -8.93 11.14
CA VAL A 47 -1.78 -9.71 10.52
C VAL A 47 -0.74 -10.13 11.54
N GLY A 48 -0.29 -9.21 12.41
CA GLY A 48 0.67 -9.52 13.46
C GLY A 48 0.17 -10.64 14.37
N ALA A 49 -1.07 -10.51 14.85
CA ALA A 49 -1.71 -11.53 15.70
C ALA A 49 -1.92 -12.87 14.96
N THR A 50 -2.33 -12.84 13.69
CA THR A 50 -2.56 -14.05 12.88
C THR A 50 -1.26 -14.82 12.67
N LEU A 51 -0.17 -14.11 12.36
CA LEU A 51 1.14 -14.72 12.21
C LEU A 51 1.64 -15.27 13.53
N ALA A 52 1.39 -14.60 14.66
CA ALA A 52 1.75 -15.13 15.97
C ALA A 52 0.93 -16.38 16.34
N LEU A 53 -0.37 -16.41 16.08
CA LEU A 53 -1.21 -17.60 16.28
C LEU A 53 -0.72 -18.80 15.47
N THR A 54 -0.25 -18.55 14.24
CA THR A 54 0.14 -19.61 13.30
C THR A 54 1.58 -20.08 13.50
N TYR A 55 2.51 -19.16 13.74
CA TYR A 55 3.96 -19.41 13.74
C TYR A 55 4.65 -19.09 15.08
N GLY A 56 3.93 -18.54 16.05
CA GLY A 56 4.45 -18.09 17.34
C GLY A 56 4.84 -16.60 17.36
N ALA A 57 4.59 -15.92 18.48
CA ALA A 57 4.82 -14.49 18.63
C ALA A 57 6.27 -14.06 18.37
N ARG A 58 7.25 -14.82 18.88
CA ARG A 58 8.68 -14.53 18.64
C ARG A 58 9.04 -14.61 17.16
N ASN A 59 8.55 -15.64 16.46
CA ASN A 59 8.77 -15.80 15.03
C ASN A 59 8.11 -14.66 14.24
N ALA A 60 6.89 -14.26 14.60
CA ALA A 60 6.20 -13.13 14.00
C ALA A 60 6.98 -11.81 14.18
N LEU A 61 7.50 -11.54 15.38
CA LEU A 61 8.33 -10.37 15.67
C LEU A 61 9.63 -10.34 14.85
N ILE A 62 10.31 -11.49 14.72
CA ILE A 62 11.52 -11.61 13.88
C ILE A 62 11.17 -11.37 12.40
N GLY A 63 10.11 -12.01 11.90
CA GLY A 63 9.65 -11.83 10.52
C GLY A 63 9.28 -10.36 10.22
N MET A 64 8.58 -9.70 11.15
CA MET A 64 8.27 -8.27 11.06
C MET A 64 9.54 -7.41 11.05
N ALA A 65 10.52 -7.69 11.92
CA ALA A 65 11.78 -6.96 11.94
C ALA A 65 12.54 -7.08 10.60
N LEU A 66 12.58 -8.28 10.01
CA LEU A 66 13.14 -8.49 8.67
C LEU A 66 12.38 -7.70 7.59
N SER A 67 11.04 -7.64 7.69
CA SER A 67 10.21 -6.82 6.80
C SER A 67 10.47 -5.33 6.95
N VAL A 68 10.68 -4.83 8.18
CA VAL A 68 11.08 -3.43 8.42
C VAL A 68 12.38 -3.10 7.68
N VAL A 69 13.37 -4.00 7.75
CA VAL A 69 14.64 -3.82 7.07
C VAL A 69 14.47 -3.87 5.55
N SER A 70 13.78 -4.88 5.03
CA SER A 70 13.62 -5.05 3.58
C SER A 70 12.83 -3.90 2.94
N TYR A 71 11.69 -3.52 3.53
CA TYR A 71 10.92 -2.36 3.08
C TYR A 71 11.71 -1.08 3.23
N GLY A 72 12.39 -0.87 4.36
CA GLY A 72 13.18 0.34 4.59
C GLY A 72 14.29 0.52 3.56
N VAL A 73 15.00 -0.54 3.18
CA VAL A 73 16.05 -0.49 2.14
C VAL A 73 15.45 -0.23 0.76
N VAL A 74 14.47 -1.03 0.35
CA VAL A 74 13.86 -0.96 -0.99
C VAL A 74 13.17 0.38 -1.21
N ASN A 75 12.36 0.83 -0.25
CA ASN A 75 11.64 2.09 -0.36
C ASN A 75 12.55 3.30 -0.24
N SER A 76 13.69 3.22 0.46
CA SER A 76 14.68 4.32 0.41
C SER A 76 15.21 4.56 -1.01
N ILE A 77 15.37 3.49 -1.80
CA ILE A 77 15.84 3.57 -3.19
C ILE A 77 14.70 4.09 -4.08
N ILE A 78 13.54 3.44 -4.00
CA ILE A 78 12.38 3.76 -4.84
C ILE A 78 11.88 5.18 -4.58
N SER A 79 11.76 5.61 -3.32
CA SER A 79 11.24 6.94 -2.98
C SER A 79 12.15 8.05 -3.50
N ARG A 80 13.49 7.87 -3.44
CA ARG A 80 14.44 8.87 -3.96
C ARG A 80 14.35 8.98 -5.48
N TYR A 81 14.15 7.87 -6.17
CA TYR A 81 13.93 7.87 -7.61
C TYR A 81 12.61 8.57 -7.99
N ALA A 82 11.52 8.26 -7.28
CA ALA A 82 10.23 8.90 -7.47
C ALA A 82 10.29 10.41 -7.20
N ILE A 83 10.95 10.83 -6.12
CA ILE A 83 11.20 12.25 -5.81
C ILE A 83 11.98 12.91 -6.95
N ARG A 84 13.11 12.33 -7.38
CA ARG A 84 13.95 12.91 -8.43
C ARG A 84 13.18 13.13 -9.73
N THR A 85 12.37 12.15 -10.14
CA THR A 85 11.72 12.11 -11.45
C THR A 85 10.30 12.69 -11.47
N GLY A 86 9.62 12.74 -10.32
CA GLY A 86 8.22 13.19 -10.22
C GLY A 86 7.21 12.22 -10.85
N LEU A 87 7.62 11.01 -11.27
CA LEU A 87 6.75 10.07 -11.97
C LEU A 87 5.78 9.37 -11.01
N SER A 88 4.59 9.04 -11.50
CA SER A 88 3.73 8.05 -10.87
C SER A 88 4.13 6.63 -11.27
N VAL A 89 3.60 5.64 -10.57
CA VAL A 89 3.69 4.22 -10.91
C VAL A 89 3.22 3.98 -12.35
N ALA A 90 2.12 4.61 -12.77
CA ALA A 90 1.61 4.47 -14.14
C ALA A 90 2.63 4.97 -15.18
N LEU A 91 3.23 6.15 -14.94
CA LEU A 91 4.25 6.72 -15.83
C LEU A 91 5.56 5.95 -15.80
N PHE A 92 6.01 5.50 -14.62
CA PHE A 92 7.23 4.72 -14.49
C PHE A 92 7.07 3.32 -15.11
N SER A 93 5.91 2.67 -14.92
CA SER A 93 5.58 1.39 -15.57
C SER A 93 5.59 1.50 -17.09
N ARG A 94 5.31 2.68 -17.65
CA ARG A 94 5.44 2.95 -19.09
C ARG A 94 6.88 2.89 -19.57
N VAL A 95 7.82 3.37 -18.75
CA VAL A 95 9.27 3.26 -19.03
C VAL A 95 9.71 1.80 -18.95
N LEU A 96 9.22 1.06 -17.95
CA LEU A 96 9.60 -0.34 -17.74
C LEU A 96 9.03 -1.28 -18.79
N PHE A 97 7.75 -1.12 -19.18
CA PHE A 97 7.00 -2.14 -19.91
C PHE A 97 6.44 -1.66 -21.26
N GLY A 98 6.64 -0.39 -21.61
CA GLY A 98 6.00 0.24 -22.75
C GLY A 98 4.56 0.68 -22.45
N SER A 99 3.95 1.36 -23.40
CA SER A 99 2.64 2.00 -23.18
C SER A 99 1.48 1.05 -22.96
N ALA A 100 1.47 -0.13 -23.60
CA ALA A 100 0.45 -1.15 -23.35
C ALA A 100 0.77 -1.96 -22.08
N GLY A 101 2.05 -2.32 -21.87
CA GLY A 101 2.47 -3.09 -20.68
C GLY A 101 2.18 -2.36 -19.36
N ALA A 102 2.30 -1.03 -19.35
CA ALA A 102 1.97 -0.21 -18.18
C ALA A 102 0.51 -0.31 -17.74
N ALA A 103 -0.42 -0.57 -18.68
CA ALA A 103 -1.83 -0.67 -18.37
C ALA A 103 -2.10 -1.84 -17.41
N LEU A 104 -1.44 -2.98 -17.57
CA LEU A 104 -1.58 -4.12 -16.68
C LEU A 104 -1.08 -3.81 -15.26
N ALA A 105 0.10 -3.18 -15.14
CA ALA A 105 0.65 -2.80 -13.83
C ALA A 105 -0.26 -1.80 -13.11
N THR A 106 -0.80 -0.84 -13.86
CA THR A 106 -1.72 0.17 -13.33
C THR A 106 -3.06 -0.46 -12.92
N LEU A 107 -3.58 -1.42 -13.71
CA LEU A 107 -4.78 -2.19 -13.40
C LEU A 107 -4.66 -2.94 -12.10
N ILE A 108 -3.59 -3.73 -11.96
CA ILE A 108 -3.28 -4.46 -10.74
C ILE A 108 -3.25 -3.48 -9.56
N PHE A 109 -2.59 -2.34 -9.73
CA PHE A 109 -2.42 -1.37 -8.66
C PHE A 109 -3.73 -0.75 -8.19
N PHE A 110 -4.54 -0.18 -9.08
CA PHE A 110 -5.79 0.47 -8.66
C PHE A 110 -6.82 -0.56 -8.19
N ALA A 111 -6.84 -1.76 -8.77
CA ALA A 111 -7.70 -2.84 -8.28
C ALA A 111 -7.34 -3.22 -6.84
N THR A 112 -6.04 -3.29 -6.52
CA THR A 112 -5.59 -3.51 -5.13
C THR A 112 -6.07 -2.41 -4.19
N ALA A 113 -5.90 -1.15 -4.61
CA ALA A 113 -6.28 -0.01 -3.80
C ALA A 113 -7.80 0.02 -3.56
N ILE A 114 -8.62 -0.38 -4.55
CA ILE A 114 -10.05 -0.60 -4.39
C ILE A 114 -10.32 -1.72 -3.38
N TYR A 115 -9.61 -2.85 -3.43
CA TYR A 115 -9.78 -3.93 -2.47
C TYR A 115 -9.49 -3.48 -1.03
N TYR A 116 -8.39 -2.76 -0.82
CA TYR A 116 -8.12 -2.16 0.48
C TYR A 116 -9.18 -1.13 0.87
N ALA A 117 -9.69 -0.33 -0.08
CA ALA A 117 -10.75 0.62 0.22
C ALA A 117 -12.06 -0.04 0.69
N VAL A 118 -12.45 -1.12 0.02
CA VAL A 118 -13.60 -1.96 0.40
C VAL A 118 -13.40 -2.51 1.80
N PHE A 119 -12.21 -3.02 2.07
CA PHE A 119 -11.90 -3.69 3.32
C PHE A 119 -11.93 -2.72 4.52
N GLU A 120 -11.15 -1.64 4.45
CA GLU A 120 -11.11 -0.62 5.52
C GLU A 120 -12.47 0.06 5.68
N GLY A 121 -13.20 0.31 4.57
CA GLY A 121 -14.54 0.86 4.62
C GLY A 121 -15.55 -0.07 5.29
N SER A 122 -15.45 -1.37 5.03
CA SER A 122 -16.36 -2.38 5.59
C SER A 122 -16.15 -2.54 7.09
N VAL A 123 -14.92 -2.44 7.57
CA VAL A 123 -14.61 -2.47 9.01
C VAL A 123 -15.33 -1.34 9.76
N ILE A 124 -15.31 -0.11 9.21
CA ILE A 124 -16.04 1.03 9.80
C ILE A 124 -17.56 0.75 9.79
N ALA A 125 -18.09 0.26 8.67
CA ALA A 125 -19.51 -0.01 8.52
C ALA A 125 -20.00 -1.10 9.49
N VAL A 126 -19.23 -2.18 9.67
CA VAL A 126 -19.50 -3.23 10.66
C VAL A 126 -19.45 -2.66 12.08
N ALA A 127 -18.45 -1.84 12.40
CA ALA A 127 -18.34 -1.22 13.72
C ALA A 127 -19.55 -0.31 14.03
N ALA A 128 -19.97 0.50 13.06
CA ALA A 128 -21.12 1.38 13.19
C ALA A 128 -22.43 0.58 13.33
N HIS A 129 -22.64 -0.45 12.52
CA HIS A 129 -23.81 -1.33 12.62
C HIS A 129 -23.87 -2.05 13.98
N HIS A 130 -22.74 -2.54 14.48
CA HIS A 130 -22.68 -3.19 15.79
C HIS A 130 -23.01 -2.22 16.94
N GLN A 131 -22.50 -0.99 16.89
CA GLN A 131 -22.75 0.01 17.93
C GLN A 131 -24.16 0.61 17.84
N PHE A 132 -24.72 0.70 16.63
CA PHE A 132 -26.05 1.22 16.35
C PHE A 132 -26.83 0.21 15.49
N PRO A 133 -27.43 -0.85 16.08
CA PRO A 133 -28.10 -1.91 15.33
C PRO A 133 -29.27 -1.44 14.44
N ALA A 134 -29.85 -0.27 14.74
CA ALA A 134 -30.87 0.36 13.91
C ALA A 134 -30.34 0.84 12.55
N LEU A 135 -29.02 1.06 12.43
CA LEU A 135 -28.36 1.41 11.18
C LEU A 135 -27.91 0.14 10.46
N ASP A 136 -28.72 -0.34 9.52
CA ASP A 136 -28.39 -1.48 8.64
C ASP A 136 -27.02 -1.27 7.96
N TYR A 137 -26.25 -2.36 7.81
CA TYR A 137 -24.91 -2.35 7.22
C TYR A 137 -24.85 -1.63 5.87
N LYS A 138 -25.87 -1.81 5.01
CA LYS A 138 -25.93 -1.13 3.70
C LYS A 138 -25.90 0.40 3.82
N TRP A 139 -26.58 0.95 4.83
CA TRP A 139 -26.62 2.39 5.07
C TRP A 139 -25.34 2.86 5.76
N ALA A 140 -24.79 2.08 6.69
CA ALA A 140 -23.49 2.36 7.28
C ALA A 140 -22.38 2.41 6.20
N ALA A 141 -22.36 1.42 5.31
CA ALA A 141 -21.46 1.34 4.16
C ALA A 141 -21.64 2.55 3.23
N LEU A 142 -22.88 2.92 2.90
CA LEU A 142 -23.15 4.08 2.05
C LEU A 142 -22.62 5.37 2.69
N ILE A 143 -22.86 5.59 3.99
CA ILE A 143 -22.33 6.74 4.73
C ILE A 143 -20.80 6.76 4.64
N VAL A 144 -20.15 5.60 4.82
CA VAL A 144 -18.69 5.49 4.74
C VAL A 144 -18.16 5.92 3.37
N VAL A 145 -18.77 5.43 2.29
CA VAL A 145 -18.39 5.82 0.93
C VAL A 145 -18.68 7.30 0.67
N CYS A 146 -19.84 7.79 1.11
CA CYS A 146 -20.27 9.18 0.89
C CYS A 146 -19.35 10.21 1.53
N TYR A 147 -18.72 9.91 2.68
CA TYR A 147 -17.70 10.81 3.22
C TYR A 147 -16.30 10.53 2.66
N SER A 148 -15.97 9.28 2.31
CA SER A 148 -14.63 8.92 1.82
C SER A 148 -14.32 9.51 0.44
N VAL A 149 -15.32 9.58 -0.45
CA VAL A 149 -15.15 10.11 -1.82
C VAL A 149 -14.80 11.61 -1.82
N PRO A 150 -15.54 12.50 -1.10
CA PRO A 150 -15.16 13.92 -1.01
C PRO A 150 -13.78 14.16 -0.42
N LEU A 151 -13.31 13.32 0.51
CA LEU A 151 -11.99 13.47 1.12
C LEU A 151 -10.84 13.40 0.10
N VAL A 152 -11.04 12.73 -1.04
CA VAL A 152 -10.04 12.62 -2.09
C VAL A 152 -10.22 13.61 -3.25
N PHE A 153 -11.25 14.45 -3.22
CA PHE A 153 -11.38 15.55 -4.19
C PHE A 153 -10.24 16.55 -4.03
N GLY A 154 -9.88 16.86 -2.78
CA GLY A 154 -8.76 17.73 -2.46
C GLY A 154 -7.41 17.20 -2.97
N SER A 155 -6.44 18.10 -3.10
CA SER A 155 -5.06 17.73 -3.36
C SER A 155 -4.47 17.01 -2.13
N VAL A 156 -3.64 15.99 -2.37
CA VAL A 156 -2.81 15.36 -1.32
C VAL A 156 -2.00 16.43 -0.58
N GLN A 157 -1.64 17.50 -1.29
CA GLN A 157 -0.73 18.55 -0.86
C GLN A 157 -1.32 19.56 0.12
N HIS A 158 -2.65 19.73 0.11
CA HIS A 158 -3.30 20.85 0.81
C HIS A 158 -4.38 20.43 1.81
N TRP A 159 -4.91 19.21 1.64
CA TRP A 159 -6.03 18.69 2.41
C TRP A 159 -5.68 17.41 3.17
N LEU A 160 -5.19 16.39 2.45
CA LEU A 160 -4.96 15.08 3.06
C LEU A 160 -3.85 15.10 4.11
N ASP A 161 -2.84 15.94 3.95
CA ASP A 161 -1.79 16.13 4.95
C ASP A 161 -2.34 16.66 6.29
N LYS A 162 -3.21 17.67 6.25
CA LYS A 162 -3.85 18.27 7.44
C LYS A 162 -4.81 17.30 8.10
N PHE A 163 -5.70 16.68 7.32
CA PHE A 163 -6.65 15.69 7.82
C PHE A 163 -5.91 14.55 8.55
N ASN A 164 -4.89 13.98 7.91
CA ASN A 164 -4.13 12.88 8.49
C ASN A 164 -3.21 13.30 9.64
N GLY A 165 -2.69 14.53 9.61
CA GLY A 165 -1.90 15.11 10.70
C GLY A 165 -2.73 15.33 11.97
N VAL A 166 -3.96 15.82 11.85
CA VAL A 166 -4.89 15.97 12.98
C VAL A 166 -5.27 14.61 13.57
N LEU A 167 -5.49 13.60 12.72
CA LEU A 167 -5.93 12.28 13.17
C LEU A 167 -4.79 11.39 13.74
N LEU A 168 -3.52 11.71 13.47
CA LEU A 168 -2.38 10.92 13.93
C LEU A 168 -2.28 10.82 15.47
N PRO A 169 -2.37 11.92 16.25
CA PRO A 169 -2.41 11.82 17.72
C PRO A 169 -3.55 10.96 18.25
N PHE A 170 -4.76 11.07 17.69
CA PHE A 170 -5.90 10.26 18.11
C PHE A 170 -5.68 8.77 17.86
N TYR A 171 -5.04 8.43 16.75
CA TYR A 171 -4.61 7.05 16.49
C TYR A 171 -3.60 6.56 17.53
N LEU A 172 -2.52 7.32 17.79
CA LEU A 172 -1.50 6.91 18.75
C LEU A 172 -2.07 6.75 20.16
N LEU A 173 -2.87 7.73 20.60
CA LEU A 173 -3.55 7.69 21.89
C LEU A 173 -4.56 6.55 21.96
N GLY A 174 -5.33 6.30 20.90
CA GLY A 174 -6.29 5.21 20.85
C GLY A 174 -5.63 3.83 20.92
N LEU A 175 -4.49 3.63 20.25
CA LEU A 175 -3.73 2.38 20.31
C LEU A 175 -3.14 2.17 21.72
N LEU A 176 -2.56 3.21 22.32
CA LEU A 176 -2.06 3.16 23.69
C LEU A 176 -3.19 2.90 24.70
N ALA A 177 -4.35 3.52 24.50
CA ALA A 177 -5.53 3.32 25.34
C ALA A 177 -6.06 1.88 25.20
N ALA A 178 -6.11 1.32 23.99
CA ALA A 178 -6.53 -0.07 23.78
C ALA A 178 -5.61 -1.05 24.53
N VAL A 179 -4.29 -0.88 24.42
CA VAL A 179 -3.30 -1.70 25.14
C VAL A 179 -3.45 -1.51 26.66
N GLY A 180 -3.54 -0.27 27.13
CA GLY A 180 -3.68 0.05 28.53
C GLY A 180 -4.95 -0.52 29.15
N LEU A 181 -6.10 -0.33 28.50
CA LEU A 181 -7.40 -0.85 28.94
C LEU A 181 -7.43 -2.37 28.95
N ALA A 182 -6.87 -3.02 27.92
CA ALA A 182 -6.77 -4.47 27.90
C ALA A 182 -5.93 -4.97 29.10
N THR A 183 -4.85 -4.27 29.41
CA THR A 183 -4.00 -4.57 30.57
C THR A 183 -4.74 -4.39 31.90
N THR A 184 -5.54 -3.32 32.05
CA THR A 184 -6.26 -3.05 33.30
C THR A 184 -7.45 -3.98 33.51
N GLU A 185 -8.17 -4.33 32.43
CA GLU A 185 -9.38 -5.15 32.49
C GLU A 185 -9.04 -6.65 32.66
N TYR A 186 -8.05 -7.14 31.92
CA TYR A 186 -7.72 -8.58 31.87
C TYR A 186 -6.39 -8.95 32.53
N GLY A 187 -5.59 -7.97 32.96
CA GLY A 187 -4.30 -8.18 33.60
C GLY A 187 -3.13 -8.34 32.62
N TYR A 188 -1.93 -7.93 33.07
CA TYR A 188 -0.70 -8.13 32.30
C TYR A 188 -0.19 -9.57 32.41
N HIS A 189 0.07 -10.20 31.27
CA HIS A 189 0.67 -11.53 31.19
C HIS A 189 1.93 -11.48 30.32
N ALA A 190 3.11 -11.66 30.92
CA ALA A 190 4.38 -11.67 30.18
C ALA A 190 4.47 -12.78 29.11
N ALA A 191 3.64 -13.82 29.26
CA ALA A 191 3.54 -14.96 28.36
C ALA A 191 2.95 -14.63 26.96
N TRP A 192 2.58 -13.38 26.68
CA TRP A 192 2.18 -12.97 25.33
C TRP A 192 3.30 -13.21 24.29
N LEU A 193 4.57 -13.26 24.72
CA LEU A 193 5.70 -13.66 23.86
C LEU A 193 5.75 -15.16 23.57
N ASP A 194 5.05 -15.97 24.36
CA ASP A 194 4.90 -17.41 24.16
C ASP A 194 3.56 -17.74 23.49
N PHE A 195 2.79 -16.71 23.11
CA PHE A 195 1.56 -16.84 22.34
C PHE A 195 1.83 -17.50 20.99
N GLY A 196 1.01 -18.49 20.64
CA GLY A 196 1.17 -19.25 19.42
C GLY A 196 0.38 -20.56 19.42
N PRO A 197 0.68 -21.48 18.48
CA PRO A 197 -0.07 -22.72 18.33
C PRO A 197 0.12 -23.65 19.53
N THR A 198 -0.93 -24.39 19.90
CA THR A 198 -0.97 -25.28 21.08
C THR A 198 0.05 -26.43 21.03
N GLY A 199 0.54 -26.79 19.84
CA GLY A 199 1.60 -27.78 19.62
C GLY A 199 3.03 -27.23 19.66
N GLY A 200 3.20 -25.95 20.01
CA GLY A 200 4.48 -25.26 19.98
C GLY A 200 4.78 -24.60 18.63
N ALA A 201 5.52 -23.49 18.67
CA ALA A 201 5.86 -22.72 17.48
C ALA A 201 6.76 -23.55 16.53
N PRO A 202 6.46 -23.60 15.22
CA PRO A 202 7.30 -24.30 14.26
C PRO A 202 8.70 -23.69 14.21
N ALA A 203 9.71 -24.55 14.15
CA ALA A 203 11.09 -24.11 13.95
C ALA A 203 11.21 -23.36 12.61
N GLY A 204 11.83 -22.17 12.64
CA GLY A 204 12.00 -21.34 11.44
C GLY A 204 10.77 -20.56 11.00
N GLY A 205 9.67 -20.54 11.79
CA GLY A 205 8.42 -19.84 11.49
C GLY A 205 8.57 -18.37 11.07
N TRP A 206 9.65 -17.71 11.50
CA TRP A 206 9.98 -16.33 11.14
C TRP A 206 10.12 -16.11 9.62
N TRP A 207 10.53 -17.14 8.89
CA TRP A 207 10.67 -17.09 7.43
C TRP A 207 9.30 -16.94 6.77
N GLN A 208 8.33 -17.76 7.17
CA GLN A 208 6.96 -17.69 6.66
C GLN A 208 6.33 -16.34 7.02
N CYS A 209 6.59 -15.82 8.22
CA CYS A 209 6.16 -14.48 8.61
C CYS A 209 6.74 -13.40 7.68
N PHE A 210 8.05 -13.45 7.39
CA PHE A 210 8.70 -12.52 6.46
C PHE A 210 8.12 -12.60 5.04
N VAL A 211 7.98 -13.82 4.50
CA VAL A 211 7.42 -14.06 3.17
C VAL A 211 5.97 -13.58 3.07
N TYR A 212 5.18 -13.72 4.14
CA TYR A 212 3.80 -13.19 4.16
C TYR A 212 3.77 -11.69 3.88
N TYR A 213 4.66 -10.91 4.53
CA TYR A 213 4.78 -9.48 4.26
C TYR A 213 5.24 -9.17 2.84
N MET A 214 5.91 -10.09 2.14
CA MET A 214 6.18 -9.90 0.70
C MET A 214 4.90 -9.83 -0.14
N GLY A 215 3.83 -10.51 0.27
CA GLY A 215 2.52 -10.39 -0.37
C GLY A 215 1.92 -8.97 -0.29
N VAL A 216 2.40 -8.13 0.62
CA VAL A 216 1.93 -6.75 0.84
C VAL A 216 2.87 -5.71 0.20
N TRP A 217 3.76 -6.14 -0.70
CA TRP A 217 4.71 -5.23 -1.38
C TRP A 217 4.04 -4.17 -2.28
N VAL A 218 2.72 -4.22 -2.45
CA VAL A 218 1.97 -3.13 -3.09
C VAL A 218 2.15 -1.79 -2.37
N LEU A 219 2.44 -1.80 -1.06
CA LEU A 219 2.79 -0.58 -0.33
C LEU A 219 4.07 0.11 -0.86
N MET A 220 4.91 -0.58 -1.62
CA MET A 220 6.05 0.03 -2.32
C MET A 220 5.59 0.83 -3.55
N MET A 221 4.50 0.42 -4.20
CA MET A 221 3.84 1.20 -5.26
C MET A 221 3.13 2.42 -4.66
N PHE A 222 2.47 2.27 -3.50
CA PHE A 222 1.95 3.40 -2.70
C PHE A 222 3.07 4.40 -2.38
N THR A 223 4.23 3.89 -1.91
CA THR A 223 5.41 4.70 -1.62
C THR A 223 5.85 5.50 -2.83
N PHE A 224 5.90 4.89 -4.01
CA PHE A 224 6.30 5.58 -5.25
C PHE A 224 5.38 6.77 -5.55
N ASP A 225 4.06 6.54 -5.54
CA ASP A 225 3.06 7.57 -5.89
C ASP A 225 2.95 8.70 -4.86
N TYR A 226 3.25 8.44 -3.58
CA TYR A 226 3.36 9.49 -2.57
C TYR A 226 4.70 10.23 -2.66
N ALA A 227 5.81 9.48 -2.80
CA ALA A 227 7.15 10.05 -2.82
C ALA A 227 7.36 11.04 -3.95
N ARG A 228 6.72 10.86 -5.12
CA ARG A 228 6.85 11.79 -6.25
C ARG A 228 6.52 13.25 -5.93
N PHE A 229 5.74 13.50 -4.88
CA PHE A 229 5.40 14.84 -4.41
C PHE A 229 6.49 15.51 -3.57
N GLY A 230 7.50 14.78 -3.09
CA GLY A 230 8.53 15.35 -2.22
C GLY A 230 9.46 16.32 -2.96
N ARG A 231 9.97 17.32 -2.26
CA ARG A 231 11.05 18.18 -2.78
C ARG A 231 12.34 17.38 -2.97
N LYS A 232 13.09 17.73 -4.01
CA LYS A 232 14.34 17.03 -4.37
C LYS A 232 15.41 17.15 -3.28
N GLU A 233 15.49 18.30 -2.61
CA GLU A 233 16.42 18.55 -1.48
C GLU A 233 16.15 17.64 -0.26
N ASP A 234 14.89 17.27 -0.05
CA ASP A 234 14.45 16.44 1.09
C ASP A 234 14.50 14.93 0.81
N ALA A 235 15.00 14.51 -0.36
CA ALA A 235 14.98 13.11 -0.79
C ALA A 235 15.65 12.16 0.22
N ARG A 236 16.72 12.63 0.88
CA ARG A 236 17.44 11.83 1.90
C ARG A 236 16.63 11.67 3.18
N TYR A 237 15.95 12.74 3.65
CA TYR A 237 15.06 12.68 4.80
C TYR A 237 13.92 11.69 4.52
N HIS A 238 13.25 11.84 3.38
CA HIS A 238 12.14 10.98 3.01
C HIS A 238 12.56 9.53 2.85
N GLY A 239 13.68 9.25 2.18
CA GLY A 239 14.16 7.89 2.02
C GLY A 239 14.64 7.23 3.32
N ARG A 240 15.10 7.99 4.32
CA ARG A 240 15.61 7.43 5.59
C ARG A 240 14.53 7.32 6.66
N PHE A 241 13.66 8.31 6.74
CA PHE A 241 12.66 8.43 7.81
C PHE A 241 11.25 8.11 7.30
N ASN A 242 10.77 8.89 6.33
CA ASN A 242 9.35 8.86 5.95
C ASN A 242 8.93 7.56 5.25
N PHE A 243 9.68 7.16 4.22
CA PHE A 243 9.48 5.91 3.49
C PHE A 243 10.51 4.84 3.89
N GLY A 244 11.31 5.13 4.92
CA GLY A 244 12.37 4.26 5.40
C GLY A 244 11.96 3.41 6.60
N MET A 245 12.96 2.84 7.28
CA MET A 245 12.76 1.93 8.42
C MET A 245 11.91 2.51 9.57
N PRO A 246 12.02 3.80 9.98
CA PRO A 246 11.22 4.33 11.08
C PRO A 246 9.71 4.23 10.84
N PHE A 247 9.26 4.51 9.62
CA PHE A 247 7.86 4.33 9.27
C PHE A 247 7.45 2.86 9.37
N TYR A 248 8.19 1.95 8.75
CA TYR A 248 7.84 0.52 8.76
C TYR A 248 7.97 -0.13 10.14
N LEU A 249 8.85 0.39 11.00
CA LEU A 249 8.94 -0.01 12.41
C LEU A 249 7.61 0.23 13.12
N VAL A 250 7.02 1.42 12.93
CA VAL A 250 5.70 1.73 13.49
C VAL A 250 4.62 0.89 12.80
N THR A 251 4.58 0.91 11.47
CA THR A 251 3.55 0.25 10.66
C THR A 251 3.47 -1.25 10.90
N PHE A 252 4.60 -1.95 10.92
CA PHE A 252 4.61 -3.40 11.06
C PHE A 252 4.89 -3.84 12.49
N LEU A 253 6.03 -3.43 13.07
CA LEU A 253 6.47 -4.00 14.33
C LEU A 253 5.65 -3.50 15.52
N VAL A 254 5.40 -2.19 15.63
CA VAL A 254 4.63 -1.63 16.75
C VAL A 254 3.16 -2.06 16.67
N ASN A 255 2.51 -1.88 15.53
CA ASN A 255 1.12 -2.33 15.36
C ASN A 255 0.98 -3.84 15.49
N GLY A 256 1.89 -4.60 14.89
CA GLY A 256 1.85 -6.06 14.96
C GLY A 256 2.08 -6.56 16.37
N ALA A 257 3.04 -6.01 17.11
CA ALA A 257 3.25 -6.35 18.53
C ALA A 257 2.03 -5.97 19.39
N ALA A 258 1.44 -4.79 19.16
CA ALA A 258 0.20 -4.40 19.83
C ALA A 258 -0.94 -5.38 19.51
N GLY A 259 -1.06 -5.84 18.27
CA GLY A 259 -2.05 -6.85 17.88
C GLY A 259 -1.85 -8.19 18.54
N ILE A 260 -0.61 -8.69 18.57
CA ILE A 260 -0.27 -9.93 19.29
C ILE A 260 -0.68 -9.79 20.76
N TYR A 261 -0.31 -8.69 21.40
CA TYR A 261 -0.63 -8.43 22.80
C TYR A 261 -2.13 -8.34 23.06
N LEU A 262 -2.87 -7.58 22.24
CA LEU A 262 -4.32 -7.41 22.40
C LEU A 262 -5.06 -8.74 22.22
N VAL A 263 -4.71 -9.50 21.19
CA VAL A 263 -5.36 -10.78 20.89
C VAL A 263 -5.00 -11.86 21.90
N SER A 264 -3.78 -11.85 22.45
CA SER A 264 -3.41 -12.79 23.51
C SER A 264 -4.04 -12.45 24.87
N THR A 265 -4.44 -11.20 25.08
CA THR A 265 -4.93 -10.69 26.37
C THR A 265 -6.45 -10.68 26.45
N ILE A 266 -7.13 -10.26 25.38
CA ILE A 266 -8.59 -10.18 25.35
C ILE A 266 -9.16 -11.59 25.12
N PRO A 267 -9.98 -12.14 26.02
CA PRO A 267 -10.54 -13.48 25.85
C PRO A 267 -11.70 -13.48 24.83
N GLY A 268 -11.91 -14.62 24.17
CA GLY A 268 -13.14 -14.89 23.43
C GLY A 268 -13.26 -14.23 22.05
N LEU A 269 -12.15 -13.92 21.36
CA LEU A 269 -12.21 -13.40 19.98
C LEU A 269 -12.71 -14.42 18.94
N GLY A 270 -12.75 -15.71 19.27
CA GLY A 270 -13.09 -16.76 18.31
C GLY A 270 -12.09 -16.83 17.14
N THR A 271 -12.57 -17.04 15.93
CA THR A 271 -11.74 -17.02 14.72
C THR A 271 -11.22 -15.60 14.47
N LEU A 272 -9.90 -15.45 14.46
CA LEU A 272 -9.27 -14.16 14.26
C LEU A 272 -9.58 -13.60 12.86
N SER A 273 -10.13 -12.39 12.85
CA SER A 273 -10.39 -11.58 11.66
C SER A 273 -10.33 -10.10 12.05
N GLU A 274 -10.36 -9.19 11.07
CA GLU A 274 -10.41 -7.75 11.38
C GLU A 274 -11.68 -7.37 12.09
N VAL A 275 -12.79 -7.95 11.64
CA VAL A 275 -14.09 -7.76 12.29
C VAL A 275 -14.01 -8.23 13.74
N SER A 276 -13.45 -9.41 14.04
CA SER A 276 -13.37 -9.88 15.44
C SER A 276 -12.49 -8.98 16.30
N VAL A 277 -11.35 -8.48 15.78
CA VAL A 277 -10.48 -7.53 16.50
C VAL A 277 -11.19 -6.21 16.73
N VAL A 278 -11.91 -5.69 15.73
CA VAL A 278 -12.69 -4.46 15.84
C VAL A 278 -13.79 -4.61 16.87
N LEU A 279 -14.56 -5.70 16.83
CA LEU A 279 -15.60 -5.97 17.83
C LEU A 279 -15.01 -6.10 19.25
N ALA A 280 -13.82 -6.70 19.38
CA ALA A 280 -13.11 -6.75 20.66
C ALA A 280 -12.70 -5.35 21.15
N LEU A 281 -12.20 -4.49 20.27
CA LEU A 281 -11.89 -3.09 20.58
C LEU A 281 -13.16 -2.30 20.96
N LEU A 282 -14.28 -2.52 20.28
CA LEU A 282 -15.56 -1.91 20.64
C LEU A 282 -16.04 -2.36 22.01
N LYS A 283 -15.92 -3.66 22.32
CA LYS A 283 -16.29 -4.20 23.64
C LYS A 283 -15.41 -3.60 24.74
N LEU A 284 -14.12 -3.41 24.48
CA LEU A 284 -13.15 -2.88 25.44
C LEU A 284 -13.29 -1.37 25.67
N MET A 285 -13.52 -0.59 24.61
CA MET A 285 -13.45 0.87 24.63
C MET A 285 -14.82 1.55 24.49
N GLY A 286 -15.88 0.79 24.23
CA GLY A 286 -17.22 1.30 23.95
C GLY A 286 -17.25 2.25 22.74
N VAL A 287 -17.94 3.38 22.89
CA VAL A 287 -18.02 4.42 21.84
C VAL A 287 -16.66 4.97 21.41
N TRP A 288 -15.67 4.96 22.31
CA TRP A 288 -14.31 5.37 21.99
C TRP A 288 -13.61 4.37 21.07
N GLY A 289 -14.00 3.10 21.12
CA GLY A 289 -13.56 2.10 20.16
C GLY A 289 -14.08 2.40 18.77
N LEU A 290 -15.34 2.83 18.64
CA LEU A 290 -15.90 3.22 17.34
C LEU A 290 -15.18 4.45 16.79
N LEU A 291 -14.90 5.45 17.63
CA LEU A 291 -14.12 6.61 17.22
C LEU A 291 -12.71 6.20 16.79
N PHE A 292 -12.04 5.34 17.55
CA PHE A 292 -10.70 4.84 17.21
C PHE A 292 -10.68 4.09 15.87
N VAL A 293 -11.65 3.21 15.63
CA VAL A 293 -11.84 2.50 14.36
C VAL A 293 -12.10 3.51 13.24
N TRP A 294 -13.01 4.45 13.43
CA TRP A 294 -13.26 5.47 12.42
C TRP A 294 -12.00 6.29 12.09
N VAL A 295 -11.24 6.72 13.09
CA VAL A 295 -9.98 7.47 12.91
C VAL A 295 -8.95 6.64 12.14
N THR A 296 -8.65 5.43 12.62
CA THR A 296 -7.63 4.53 12.05
C THR A 296 -7.92 4.21 10.59
N GLN A 297 -9.16 3.79 10.33
CA GLN A 297 -9.62 3.31 9.04
C GLN A 297 -9.81 4.48 8.06
N SER A 298 -10.37 5.62 8.49
CA SER A 298 -10.50 6.80 7.61
C SER A 298 -9.14 7.27 7.09
N ARG A 299 -8.09 7.29 7.93
CA ARG A 299 -6.75 7.73 7.54
C ARG A 299 -6.18 6.89 6.39
N ILE A 300 -6.08 5.57 6.56
CA ILE A 300 -5.59 4.68 5.50
C ILE A 300 -6.53 4.68 4.29
N ASN A 301 -7.84 4.78 4.50
CA ASN A 301 -8.79 4.74 3.41
C ASN A 301 -8.69 5.98 2.50
N THR A 302 -8.27 7.14 3.03
CA THR A 302 -7.94 8.29 2.16
C THR A 302 -6.84 7.96 1.15
N ALA A 303 -5.82 7.19 1.55
CA ALA A 303 -4.75 6.76 0.66
C ALA A 303 -5.25 5.74 -0.38
N ASN A 304 -6.08 4.79 0.04
CA ASN A 304 -6.67 3.78 -0.83
C ASN A 304 -7.54 4.41 -1.92
N TYR A 305 -8.49 5.29 -1.54
CA TYR A 305 -9.34 6.00 -2.50
C TYR A 305 -8.53 6.90 -3.43
N TYR A 306 -7.52 7.60 -2.91
CA TYR A 306 -6.69 8.48 -3.72
C TYR A 306 -5.94 7.69 -4.80
N LEU A 307 -5.23 6.63 -4.40
CA LEU A 307 -4.43 5.83 -5.30
C LEU A 307 -5.28 5.03 -6.29
N ALA A 308 -6.43 4.51 -5.84
CA ALA A 308 -7.42 3.92 -6.73
C ALA A 308 -7.87 4.92 -7.80
N THR A 309 -8.22 6.14 -7.40
CA THR A 309 -8.73 7.19 -8.31
C THR A 309 -7.70 7.58 -9.37
N VAL A 310 -6.49 7.96 -8.96
CA VAL A 310 -5.47 8.49 -9.89
C VAL A 310 -4.96 7.42 -10.85
N ASN A 311 -4.84 6.18 -10.39
CA ASN A 311 -4.38 5.08 -11.24
C ASN A 311 -5.51 4.53 -12.13
N MET A 312 -6.76 4.51 -11.66
CA MET A 312 -7.92 4.17 -12.51
C MET A 312 -8.09 5.21 -13.63
N GLN A 313 -7.94 6.50 -13.32
CA GLN A 313 -7.92 7.57 -14.32
C GLN A 313 -6.82 7.35 -15.35
N ALA A 314 -5.57 7.14 -14.90
CA ALA A 314 -4.44 6.91 -15.80
C ALA A 314 -4.64 5.67 -16.70
N PHE A 315 -5.24 4.61 -16.16
CA PHE A 315 -5.56 3.40 -16.90
C PHE A 315 -6.61 3.65 -17.99
N PHE A 316 -7.77 4.20 -17.65
CA PHE A 316 -8.86 4.39 -18.63
C PHE A 316 -8.56 5.48 -19.65
N GLN A 317 -7.79 6.50 -19.28
CA GLN A 317 -7.25 7.45 -20.25
C GLN A 317 -6.37 6.74 -21.28
N LYS A 318 -5.60 5.72 -20.86
CA LYS A 318 -4.72 4.98 -21.77
C LYS A 318 -5.47 3.93 -22.60
N VAL A 319 -6.31 3.12 -21.96
CA VAL A 319 -6.96 1.96 -22.59
C VAL A 319 -8.18 2.35 -23.43
N ALA A 320 -8.97 3.31 -22.94
CA ALA A 320 -10.23 3.70 -23.56
C ALA A 320 -10.24 5.16 -24.08
N GLY A 321 -9.13 5.90 -23.92
CA GLY A 321 -9.06 7.30 -24.31
C GLY A 321 -9.94 8.25 -23.47
N LEU A 322 -10.48 7.76 -22.34
CA LEU A 322 -11.45 8.50 -21.53
C LEU A 322 -10.74 9.59 -20.71
N ARG A 323 -10.98 10.85 -21.06
CA ARG A 323 -10.45 12.03 -20.34
C ARG A 323 -11.55 12.64 -19.47
N ALA A 324 -11.69 12.09 -18.26
CA ALA A 324 -12.55 12.65 -17.23
C ALA A 324 -11.69 13.21 -16.08
N PRO A 325 -12.13 14.29 -15.41
CA PRO A 325 -11.40 14.87 -14.29
C PRO A 325 -11.38 13.93 -13.08
N LYS A 326 -10.38 14.09 -12.21
CA LYS A 326 -10.17 13.26 -11.01
C LYS A 326 -11.44 13.04 -10.16
N PHE A 327 -12.28 14.06 -9.97
CA PHE A 327 -13.49 13.91 -9.13
C PHE A 327 -14.51 12.92 -9.72
N VAL A 328 -14.61 12.81 -11.04
CA VAL A 328 -15.48 11.82 -11.71
C VAL A 328 -14.97 10.42 -11.42
N TRP A 329 -13.65 10.21 -11.53
CA TRP A 329 -13.03 8.94 -11.19
C TRP A 329 -13.19 8.57 -9.72
N ALA A 330 -13.14 9.55 -8.81
CA ALA A 330 -13.38 9.32 -7.39
C ALA A 330 -14.83 8.86 -7.12
N LEU A 331 -15.82 9.41 -7.83
CA LEU A 331 -17.21 8.94 -7.77
C LEU A 331 -17.35 7.52 -8.32
N VAL A 332 -16.69 7.20 -9.43
CA VAL A 332 -16.67 5.84 -10.01
C VAL A 332 -16.04 4.85 -9.02
N VAL A 333 -14.89 5.19 -8.43
CA VAL A 333 -14.25 4.38 -7.38
C VAL A 333 -15.19 4.19 -6.21
N GLY A 334 -15.86 5.24 -5.74
CA GLY A 334 -16.86 5.14 -4.67
C GLY A 334 -18.00 4.18 -4.98
N ALA A 335 -18.57 4.26 -6.18
CA ALA A 335 -19.62 3.36 -6.62
C ALA A 335 -19.15 1.90 -6.68
N VAL A 336 -17.95 1.66 -7.21
CA VAL A 336 -17.34 0.31 -7.24
C VAL A 336 -17.08 -0.20 -5.82
N VAL A 337 -16.49 0.62 -4.95
CA VAL A 337 -16.25 0.24 -3.55
C VAL A 337 -17.56 -0.11 -2.85
N TYR A 338 -18.60 0.72 -2.95
CA TYR A 338 -19.89 0.42 -2.35
C TYR A 338 -20.49 -0.90 -2.86
N ALA A 339 -20.49 -1.12 -4.18
CA ALA A 339 -20.99 -2.36 -4.77
C ALA A 339 -20.23 -3.59 -4.27
N LEU A 340 -18.90 -3.47 -4.15
CA LEU A 340 -18.03 -4.52 -3.64
C LEU A 340 -18.21 -4.76 -2.13
N MET A 341 -18.46 -3.72 -1.34
CA MET A 341 -18.80 -3.86 0.09
C MET A 341 -20.10 -4.64 0.30
N MET A 342 -21.03 -4.62 -0.67
CA MET A 342 -22.27 -5.41 -0.64
C MET A 342 -22.09 -6.85 -1.12
N ALA A 343 -20.96 -7.18 -1.77
CA ALA A 343 -20.73 -8.47 -2.43
C ALA A 343 -20.01 -9.52 -1.54
N ASP A 344 -19.97 -9.32 -0.22
CA ASP A 344 -19.35 -10.22 0.79
C ASP A 344 -17.97 -10.78 0.39
N ILE A 345 -17.03 -9.89 0.06
CA ILE A 345 -15.73 -10.26 -0.54
C ILE A 345 -14.76 -10.79 0.52
N PHE A 346 -15.07 -10.71 1.82
CA PHE A 346 -14.18 -11.16 2.90
C PHE A 346 -13.66 -12.60 2.73
N SER A 347 -14.48 -13.49 2.15
CA SER A 347 -14.10 -14.89 1.90
C SER A 347 -13.12 -15.10 0.73
N ARG A 348 -12.95 -14.12 -0.17
CA ARG A 348 -12.14 -14.23 -1.40
C ARG A 348 -10.95 -13.26 -1.46
N ILE A 349 -10.89 -12.28 -0.56
CA ILE A 349 -9.87 -11.22 -0.54
C ILE A 349 -8.45 -11.76 -0.38
N LEU A 350 -8.23 -12.65 0.60
CA LEU A 350 -6.87 -13.15 0.89
C LEU A 350 -6.28 -13.93 -0.30
N GLN A 351 -7.12 -14.68 -1.02
CA GLN A 351 -6.69 -15.41 -2.20
C GLN A 351 -6.34 -14.46 -3.36
N ALA A 352 -7.17 -13.43 -3.60
CA ALA A 352 -6.90 -12.43 -4.63
C ALA A 352 -5.60 -11.66 -4.35
N LEU A 353 -5.39 -11.23 -3.10
CA LEU A 353 -4.18 -10.54 -2.66
C LEU A 353 -2.92 -11.40 -2.81
N ALA A 354 -3.00 -12.71 -2.54
CA ALA A 354 -1.86 -13.61 -2.67
C ALA A 354 -1.37 -13.73 -4.13
N TYR A 355 -2.28 -13.97 -5.08
CA TYR A 355 -1.91 -14.05 -6.50
C TYR A 355 -1.44 -12.71 -7.06
N GLN A 356 -2.13 -11.64 -6.69
CA GLN A 356 -1.77 -10.29 -7.11
C GLN A 356 -0.42 -9.86 -6.53
N GLY A 357 -0.12 -10.24 -5.28
CA GLY A 357 1.14 -9.98 -4.61
C GLY A 357 2.35 -10.50 -5.39
N ILE A 358 2.22 -11.65 -6.07
CA ILE A 358 3.28 -12.19 -6.94
C ILE A 358 3.61 -11.22 -8.08
N PHE A 359 2.59 -10.72 -8.80
CA PHE A 359 2.83 -9.75 -9.87
C PHE A 359 3.45 -8.45 -9.35
N VAL A 360 3.05 -8.00 -8.17
CA VAL A 360 3.62 -6.80 -7.55
C VAL A 360 5.07 -7.01 -7.10
N VAL A 361 5.40 -8.14 -6.50
CA VAL A 361 6.78 -8.48 -6.12
C VAL A 361 7.68 -8.54 -7.35
N ALA A 362 7.19 -9.12 -8.45
CA ALA A 362 7.88 -9.15 -9.73
C ALA A 362 8.13 -7.72 -10.26
N TRP A 363 7.12 -6.85 -10.16
CA TRP A 363 7.24 -5.44 -10.54
C TRP A 363 8.33 -4.73 -9.74
N VAL A 364 8.39 -4.94 -8.42
CA VAL A 364 9.42 -4.36 -7.55
C VAL A 364 10.82 -4.85 -7.94
N GLY A 365 10.95 -6.13 -8.30
CA GLY A 365 12.20 -6.70 -8.81
C GLY A 365 12.70 -5.98 -10.06
N VAL A 366 11.82 -5.79 -11.06
CA VAL A 366 12.16 -5.04 -12.28
C VAL A 366 12.47 -3.57 -11.98
N ALA A 367 11.65 -2.93 -11.14
CA ALA A 367 11.82 -1.53 -10.75
C ALA A 367 13.19 -1.28 -10.11
N LEU A 368 13.59 -2.10 -9.13
CA LEU A 368 14.90 -1.97 -8.49
C LEU A 368 16.05 -2.23 -9.46
N ALA A 369 15.94 -3.26 -10.29
CA ALA A 369 16.95 -3.57 -11.31
C ALA A 369 17.15 -2.40 -12.29
N HIS A 370 16.05 -1.72 -12.66
CA HIS A 370 16.06 -0.53 -13.51
C HIS A 370 16.71 0.67 -12.81
N ILE A 371 16.22 1.03 -11.61
CA ILE A 371 16.65 2.21 -10.86
C ILE A 371 18.15 2.13 -10.52
N LEU A 372 18.65 0.93 -10.21
CA LEU A 372 20.06 0.69 -9.88
C LEU A 372 20.94 0.50 -11.14
N SER A 373 20.41 0.69 -12.33
CA SER A 373 21.16 0.59 -13.58
C SER A 373 21.44 1.97 -14.17
N ALA A 374 22.69 2.21 -14.57
CA ALA A 374 23.04 3.40 -15.35
C ALA A 374 22.63 3.28 -16.83
N ARG A 375 22.20 2.08 -17.27
CA ARG A 375 21.99 1.77 -18.69
C ARG A 375 20.94 2.65 -19.36
N TYR A 376 19.84 2.96 -18.67
CA TYR A 376 18.82 3.86 -19.20
C TYR A 376 19.42 5.24 -19.52
N GLY A 377 20.11 5.84 -18.54
CA GLY A 377 20.77 7.13 -18.69
C GLY A 377 21.81 7.14 -19.82
N GLN A 378 22.57 6.06 -19.98
CA GLN A 378 23.54 5.92 -21.06
C GLN A 378 22.90 5.85 -22.47
N LEU A 379 21.69 5.32 -22.58
CA LEU A 379 21.01 5.11 -23.87
C LEU A 379 20.08 6.26 -24.26
N VAL A 380 19.44 6.89 -23.27
CA VAL A 380 18.35 7.86 -23.48
C VAL A 380 18.74 9.26 -22.98
N GLY A 381 19.55 9.35 -21.92
CA GLY A 381 19.83 10.58 -21.19
C GLY A 381 19.21 10.60 -19.79
N ASP A 382 19.46 11.68 -19.05
CA ASP A 382 19.02 11.82 -17.66
C ASP A 382 17.53 12.14 -17.52
N ASP A 383 16.93 12.77 -18.54
CA ASP A 383 15.50 13.06 -18.58
C ASP A 383 14.71 11.80 -18.95
N VAL A 384 13.81 11.40 -18.05
CA VAL A 384 13.02 10.18 -18.22
C VAL A 384 11.87 10.43 -19.18
N GLU A 385 11.99 9.93 -20.40
CA GLU A 385 10.94 10.00 -21.41
C GLU A 385 9.80 9.04 -21.07
N CYS A 386 8.61 9.60 -20.84
CA CYS A 386 7.40 8.85 -20.51
C CYS A 386 6.18 9.34 -21.32
N ARG A 387 6.34 10.20 -22.32
CA ARG A 387 5.24 10.64 -23.18
C ARG A 387 4.78 9.48 -24.05
N ASP A 388 3.46 9.27 -24.09
CA ASP A 388 2.87 8.08 -24.74
C ASP A 388 3.26 7.91 -26.20
N ALA A 389 3.41 9.03 -26.93
CA ALA A 389 3.82 9.04 -28.33
C ALA A 389 5.29 8.64 -28.55
N HIS A 390 6.15 8.82 -27.54
CA HIS A 390 7.60 8.65 -27.66
C HIS A 390 8.09 7.32 -27.08
N VAL A 391 7.27 6.59 -26.33
CA VAL A 391 7.63 5.28 -25.78
C VAL A 391 7.14 4.14 -26.69
N PRO A 392 7.85 3.01 -26.77
CA PRO A 392 7.37 1.84 -27.49
C PRO A 392 6.08 1.29 -26.87
N VAL A 393 5.29 0.56 -27.65
CA VAL A 393 4.07 -0.10 -27.16
C VAL A 393 4.42 -1.16 -26.12
N PHE A 394 5.48 -1.92 -26.38
CA PHE A 394 6.00 -2.96 -25.50
C PHE A 394 7.50 -2.79 -25.32
N ASN A 395 7.96 -2.80 -24.06
CA ASN A 395 9.37 -2.97 -23.74
C ASN A 395 9.63 -4.47 -23.50
N PRO A 396 10.30 -5.17 -24.43
CA PRO A 396 10.47 -6.62 -24.32
C PRO A 396 11.30 -6.99 -23.09
N GLY A 397 12.33 -6.21 -22.76
CA GLY A 397 13.18 -6.48 -21.60
C GLY A 397 12.40 -6.49 -20.29
N GLY A 398 11.57 -5.46 -20.06
CA GLY A 398 10.80 -5.33 -18.83
C GLY A 398 9.69 -6.36 -18.74
N LEU A 399 8.94 -6.60 -19.82
CA LEU A 399 7.86 -7.57 -19.84
C LEU A 399 8.38 -9.00 -19.66
N THR A 400 9.46 -9.37 -20.34
CA THR A 400 10.07 -10.70 -20.16
C THR A 400 10.51 -10.92 -18.71
N ALA A 401 11.17 -9.94 -18.09
CA ALA A 401 11.60 -10.06 -16.70
C ALA A 401 10.42 -10.10 -15.72
N TRP A 402 9.39 -9.29 -15.96
CA TRP A 402 8.21 -9.23 -15.11
C TRP A 402 7.44 -10.56 -15.14
N PHE A 403 7.15 -11.08 -16.33
CA PHE A 403 6.44 -12.35 -16.49
C PHE A 403 7.28 -13.56 -16.09
N ALA A 404 8.60 -13.56 -16.34
CA ALA A 404 9.47 -14.65 -15.89
C ALA A 404 9.44 -14.81 -14.37
N GLY A 405 9.54 -13.71 -13.62
CA GLY A 405 9.42 -13.77 -12.17
C GLY A 405 8.02 -14.14 -11.71
N ALA A 406 6.97 -13.52 -12.26
CA ALA A 406 5.59 -13.81 -11.88
C ALA A 406 5.23 -15.29 -12.12
N PHE A 407 5.56 -15.85 -13.29
CA PHE A 407 5.29 -17.26 -13.58
C PHE A 407 6.14 -18.21 -12.73
N THR A 408 7.39 -17.86 -12.42
CA THR A 408 8.20 -18.64 -11.48
C THR A 408 7.55 -18.65 -10.10
N GLY A 409 7.11 -17.48 -9.61
CA GLY A 409 6.39 -17.36 -8.35
C GLY A 409 5.15 -18.24 -8.31
N LEU A 410 4.31 -18.15 -9.34
CA LEU A 410 3.09 -18.94 -9.45
C LEU A 410 3.39 -20.45 -9.46
N ALA A 411 4.38 -20.89 -10.25
CA ALA A 411 4.78 -22.30 -10.31
C ALA A 411 5.27 -22.80 -8.94
N VAL A 412 6.10 -22.02 -8.25
CA VAL A 412 6.61 -22.36 -6.92
C VAL A 412 5.49 -22.36 -5.87
N ASN A 413 4.48 -21.49 -5.98
CA ASN A 413 3.35 -21.42 -5.07
C ASN A 413 2.48 -22.69 -5.09
N GLN A 414 2.50 -23.46 -6.19
CA GLN A 414 1.78 -24.74 -6.28
C GLN A 414 2.47 -25.89 -5.53
N ALA A 415 3.72 -25.70 -5.10
CA ALA A 415 4.43 -26.67 -4.26
C ALA A 415 3.86 -26.67 -2.83
N THR A 416 4.40 -27.53 -1.97
CA THR A 416 4.02 -27.61 -0.55
C THR A 416 5.22 -27.33 0.36
N GLY A 417 4.94 -27.02 1.63
CA GLY A 417 5.97 -26.82 2.65
C GLY A 417 6.90 -25.63 2.36
N PHE A 418 8.19 -25.82 2.65
CA PHE A 418 9.19 -24.76 2.49
C PHE A 418 9.32 -24.27 1.04
N THR A 419 9.20 -25.16 0.06
CA THR A 419 9.27 -24.79 -1.36
C THR A 419 8.20 -23.76 -1.73
N ALA A 420 6.96 -23.93 -1.27
CA ALA A 420 5.88 -22.96 -1.49
C ALA A 420 6.24 -21.57 -0.96
N SER A 421 6.88 -21.52 0.22
CA SER A 421 7.32 -20.25 0.83
C SER A 421 8.40 -19.52 0.03
N LEU A 422 9.07 -20.17 -0.91
CA LEU A 422 10.02 -19.52 -1.81
C LEU A 422 9.34 -18.76 -2.94
N SER A 423 8.00 -18.83 -3.09
CA SER A 423 7.28 -18.22 -4.19
C SER A 423 7.58 -16.73 -4.37
N ALA A 424 7.32 -15.90 -3.36
CA ALA A 424 7.58 -14.46 -3.45
C ALA A 424 9.08 -14.12 -3.54
N PRO A 425 9.99 -14.74 -2.74
CA PRO A 425 11.44 -14.57 -2.92
C PRO A 425 11.94 -14.92 -4.33
N ALA A 426 11.53 -16.06 -4.88
CA ALA A 426 11.92 -16.49 -6.22
C ALA A 426 11.38 -15.53 -7.29
N THR A 427 10.13 -15.07 -7.13
CA THR A 427 9.53 -14.03 -7.99
C THR A 427 10.42 -12.80 -8.08
N PHE A 428 10.82 -12.25 -6.93
CA PHE A 428 11.67 -11.07 -6.85
C PHE A 428 13.03 -11.31 -7.50
N VAL A 429 13.72 -12.39 -7.11
CA VAL A 429 15.06 -12.70 -7.58
C VAL A 429 15.07 -12.92 -9.09
N VAL A 430 14.13 -13.70 -9.63
CA VAL A 430 14.06 -13.97 -11.07
C VAL A 430 13.76 -12.70 -11.85
N SER A 431 12.76 -11.89 -11.45
CA SER A 431 12.49 -10.63 -12.13
C SER A 431 13.68 -9.68 -12.10
N TRP A 432 14.37 -9.57 -10.97
CA TRP A 432 15.55 -8.71 -10.85
C TRP A 432 16.71 -9.21 -11.73
N VAL A 433 17.07 -10.49 -11.63
CA VAL A 433 18.20 -11.09 -12.37
C VAL A 433 17.96 -11.04 -13.88
N VAL A 434 16.76 -11.44 -14.33
CA VAL A 434 16.42 -11.44 -15.76
C VAL A 434 16.46 -10.03 -16.31
N TYR A 435 15.91 -9.04 -15.60
CA TYR A 435 15.96 -7.65 -16.08
C TYR A 435 17.39 -7.11 -16.12
N ARG A 436 18.21 -7.38 -15.09
CA ARG A 436 19.62 -6.98 -15.07
C ARG A 436 20.41 -7.58 -16.22
N ALA A 437 20.18 -8.85 -16.55
CA ALA A 437 20.82 -9.51 -17.68
C ALA A 437 20.41 -8.88 -19.01
N LEU A 438 19.10 -8.65 -19.22
CA LEU A 438 18.56 -8.04 -20.45
C LEU A 438 18.98 -6.57 -20.61
N LEU A 439 19.20 -5.83 -19.52
CA LEU A 439 19.75 -4.47 -19.59
C LEU A 439 21.16 -4.46 -20.20
N GLY A 440 21.96 -5.51 -20.02
CA GLY A 440 23.30 -5.62 -20.63
C GLY A 440 23.27 -5.57 -22.17
N THR A 441 22.18 -6.03 -22.79
CA THR A 441 21.98 -6.04 -24.24
C THR A 441 20.88 -5.08 -24.71
N ALA A 442 20.35 -4.25 -23.81
CA ALA A 442 19.25 -3.36 -24.11
C ALA A 442 19.64 -2.32 -25.18
N LYS A 443 18.68 -2.06 -26.07
CA LYS A 443 18.76 -1.07 -27.14
C LYS A 443 17.94 0.17 -26.76
N ARG A 444 18.30 1.33 -27.31
CA ARG A 444 17.55 2.58 -27.12
C ARG A 444 16.07 2.43 -27.50
N THR A 445 15.79 1.67 -28.55
CA THR A 445 14.43 1.37 -29.06
C THR A 445 13.52 0.64 -28.07
N TRP A 446 14.08 0.06 -27.00
CA TRP A 446 13.29 -0.56 -25.94
C TRP A 446 12.67 0.47 -25.00
N PHE A 447 13.18 1.70 -25.00
CA PHE A 447 12.77 2.75 -24.08
C PHE A 447 12.13 3.93 -24.80
N VAL A 448 12.61 4.27 -26.00
CA VAL A 448 12.14 5.42 -26.79
C VAL A 448 12.02 5.00 -28.25
N ARG A 449 11.00 5.49 -28.96
CA ARG A 449 10.85 5.28 -30.40
C ARG A 449 11.90 6.08 -31.16
N ASP A 450 12.41 5.50 -32.24
CA ASP A 450 13.19 6.29 -33.21
C ASP A 450 12.23 7.27 -33.88
N MET A 451 12.55 8.57 -33.78
CA MET A 451 11.79 9.65 -34.43
C MET A 451 12.19 9.80 -35.89
#